data_AF-A0A9X9A3F8-F1
#
_entry.id   AF-A0A9X9A3F8-F1
#
_cell.length_a   1.000
_cell.length_b   1.000
_cell.length_c   1.000
_cell.angle_alpha   90.00
_cell.angle_beta   90.00
_cell.angle_gamma   90.00
#
_symmetry.space_group_name_H-M   'P 1'
#
loop_
_entity.id
_entity.type
_entity.pdbx_description
1 polymer ?
#
loop_
_entity_poly.entity_id
_entity_poly.type
_entity_poly.pdbx_seq_one_letter_code
_entity_poly.pdbx_strand_id
1 'polypeptide(L)'
;YGVLQSEELMEIFLPILRADFKIVETYIHDKNTQPCDIDFLIFNGENDEFTTYDQVIKWERYTSKTCTFHSFEGNHFFLNENIEEIANSIKRKLDSKRLSNSF
;
A
#
# COMPACT_ATOMS: atom_id res chain seq x y z
N TYR A 1 -25.41 -5.98 -0.30
CA TYR A 1 -25.93 -6.92 0.70
C TYR A 1 -24.79 -7.83 1.11
N GLY A 2 -24.11 -7.50 2.21
CA GLY A 2 -22.79 -8.04 2.54
C GLY A 2 -22.75 -8.74 3.88
N VAL A 3 -21.58 -9.32 4.19
CA VAL A 3 -21.26 -10.02 5.46
C VAL A 3 -21.71 -9.23 6.70
N LEU A 4 -21.67 -7.89 6.64
CA LEU A 4 -22.07 -6.99 7.74
C LEU A 4 -23.54 -7.07 8.17
N GLN A 5 -24.43 -7.63 7.34
CA GLN A 5 -25.85 -7.76 7.66
C GLN A 5 -26.26 -9.17 8.12
N SER A 6 -25.31 -10.10 8.19
CA SER A 6 -25.54 -11.46 8.67
C SER A 6 -24.69 -11.71 9.90
N GLU A 7 -25.36 -11.91 11.04
CA GLU A 7 -24.70 -12.20 12.31
C GLU A 7 -23.88 -13.50 12.24
N GLU A 8 -24.45 -14.54 11.63
CA GLU A 8 -23.76 -15.83 11.43
C GLU A 8 -22.49 -15.71 10.57
N LEU A 9 -22.53 -14.94 9.48
CA LEU A 9 -21.33 -14.68 8.69
C LEU A 9 -20.33 -13.82 9.48
N MET A 10 -20.81 -12.83 10.24
CA MET A 10 -19.95 -11.99 11.06
C MET A 10 -19.21 -12.80 12.14
N GLU A 11 -19.86 -13.77 12.78
CA GLU A 11 -19.24 -14.67 13.77
C GLU A 11 -18.07 -15.46 13.17
N ILE A 12 -18.13 -15.82 11.89
CA ILE A 12 -17.06 -16.53 11.19
C ILE A 12 -15.93 -15.58 10.78
N PHE A 13 -16.26 -14.39 10.27
CA PHE A 13 -15.27 -13.44 9.74
C PHE A 13 -14.56 -12.62 10.84
N LEU A 14 -15.21 -12.32 11.97
CA LEU A 14 -14.64 -11.50 13.03
C LEU A 14 -13.34 -12.07 13.62
N PRO A 15 -13.23 -13.38 13.94
CA PRO A 15 -11.98 -13.95 14.44
C PRO A 15 -10.83 -13.80 13.44
N ILE A 16 -11.11 -13.95 12.14
CA ILE A 16 -10.12 -13.84 11.06
C ILE A 16 -9.63 -12.38 10.98
N LEU A 17 -10.56 -11.43 10.88
CA LEU A 17 -10.21 -10.00 10.84
C LEU A 17 -9.40 -9.59 12.08
N ARG A 18 -9.81 -10.01 13.27
CA ARG A 18 -9.09 -9.73 14.52
C ARG A 18 -7.68 -10.31 14.52
N ALA A 19 -7.49 -11.51 13.98
CA ALA A 19 -6.16 -12.11 13.88
C ALA A 19 -5.24 -11.28 12.96
N ASP A 20 -5.75 -10.85 11.81
CA ASP A 20 -4.99 -10.04 10.85
C ASP A 20 -4.64 -8.66 11.45
N PHE A 21 -5.60 -7.97 12.06
CA PHE A 21 -5.33 -6.70 12.77
C PHE A 21 -4.33 -6.88 13.90
N LYS A 22 -4.37 -8.01 14.62
CA LYS A 22 -3.43 -8.28 15.71
C LYS A 22 -1.99 -8.33 15.21
N ILE A 23 -1.75 -8.90 14.02
CA ILE A 23 -0.41 -8.95 13.42
C ILE A 23 0.09 -7.53 13.13
N VAL A 24 -0.75 -6.68 12.54
CA VAL A 24 -0.39 -5.29 12.21
C VAL A 24 -0.13 -4.47 13.47
N GLU A 25 -0.98 -4.57 14.49
CA GLU A 25 -0.87 -3.80 15.74
C GLU A 25 0.31 -4.24 16.62
N THR A 26 0.72 -5.51 16.54
CA THR A 26 1.82 -6.04 17.36
C THR A 26 3.15 -6.10 16.62
N TYR A 27 3.18 -5.65 15.35
CA TYR A 27 4.42 -5.56 14.59
C TYR A 27 5.38 -4.56 15.26
N ILE A 28 6.58 -5.05 15.60
CA ILE A 28 7.68 -4.22 16.09
C ILE A 28 8.74 -4.18 15.00
N HIS A 29 8.93 -2.99 14.43
CA HIS A 29 9.95 -2.77 13.40
C HIS A 29 11.37 -2.87 13.99
N ASP A 30 12.25 -3.65 13.35
CA ASP A 30 13.67 -3.69 13.70
C ASP A 30 14.38 -2.42 13.22
N LYS A 31 14.87 -1.62 14.17
CA LYS A 31 15.57 -0.35 13.90
C LYS A 31 16.88 -0.53 13.12
N ASN A 32 17.43 -1.75 13.04
CA ASN A 32 18.64 -2.04 12.29
C ASN A 32 18.37 -2.45 10.83
N THR A 33 17.10 -2.49 10.41
CA THR A 33 16.71 -2.82 9.05
C THR A 33 17.39 -1.89 8.05
N GLN A 34 18.13 -2.47 7.11
CA GLN A 34 18.81 -1.72 6.06
C GLN A 34 17.81 -1.36 4.94
N PRO A 35 17.97 -0.19 4.28
CA PRO A 35 17.17 0.15 3.11
C PRO A 35 17.37 -0.86 1.99
N CYS A 36 16.29 -1.16 1.26
CA CYS A 36 16.33 -2.05 0.10
C CYS A 36 16.95 -1.35 -1.12
N ASP A 37 17.72 -2.06 -1.95
CA ASP A 37 18.32 -1.50 -3.17
C ASP A 37 17.39 -1.59 -4.40
N ILE A 38 16.12 -1.20 -4.24
CA ILE A 38 15.10 -1.24 -5.30
C ILE A 38 14.26 0.03 -5.32
N ASP A 39 13.82 0.46 -6.49
CA ASP A 39 12.90 1.60 -6.62
C ASP A 39 11.56 1.28 -5.97
N PHE A 40 10.98 2.27 -5.28
CA PHE A 40 9.63 2.21 -4.74
C PHE A 40 8.69 3.06 -5.58
N LEU A 41 7.50 2.49 -5.83
CA LEU A 41 6.36 3.19 -6.42
C LEU A 41 5.23 3.11 -5.39
N ILE A 42 4.85 4.26 -4.84
CA ILE A 42 3.96 4.36 -3.68
C ILE A 42 2.69 5.10 -4.09
N PHE A 43 1.55 4.53 -3.70
CA PHE A 43 0.23 5.06 -3.99
C PHE A 43 -0.50 5.40 -2.69
N ASN A 44 -1.18 6.53 -2.63
CA ASN A 44 -1.99 6.92 -1.47
C ASN A 44 -3.30 7.62 -1.89
N GLY A 45 -4.31 7.56 -1.03
CA GLY A 45 -5.52 8.39 -1.15
C GLY A 45 -5.25 9.78 -0.57
N GLU A 46 -5.76 10.83 -1.21
CA GLU A 46 -5.67 12.21 -0.72
C GLU A 46 -6.56 12.45 0.51
N ASN A 47 -7.63 11.68 0.65
CA ASN A 47 -8.60 11.77 1.73
C ASN A 47 -8.58 10.53 2.64
N ASP A 48 -7.46 9.80 2.69
CA ASP A 48 -7.31 8.68 3.63
C ASP A 48 -7.19 9.21 5.07
N GLU A 49 -8.20 8.92 5.89
CA GLU A 49 -8.25 9.30 7.30
C GLU A 49 -7.30 8.48 8.19
N PHE A 50 -6.85 7.30 7.72
CA PHE A 50 -5.97 6.42 8.47
C PHE A 50 -4.49 6.61 8.12
N THR A 51 -4.20 7.13 6.92
CA THR A 51 -2.83 7.30 6.41
C THR A 51 -2.61 8.71 5.89
N THR A 52 -1.94 9.54 6.68
CA THR A 52 -1.56 10.90 6.27
C THR A 52 -0.42 10.87 5.27
N TYR A 53 -0.36 11.87 4.38
CA TYR A 53 0.76 12.01 3.42
C TYR A 53 2.13 12.09 4.13
N ASP A 54 2.21 12.73 5.30
CA ASP A 54 3.43 12.77 6.13
C ASP A 54 3.89 11.40 6.63
N GLN A 55 2.99 10.44 6.79
CA GLN A 55 3.34 9.04 7.06
C GLN A 55 3.80 8.33 5.79
N VAL A 56 3.17 8.61 4.65
CA VAL A 56 3.51 8.01 3.34
C VAL A 56 4.93 8.38 2.92
N ILE A 57 5.32 9.65 2.99
CA ILE A 57 6.67 10.09 2.58
C ILE A 57 7.79 9.45 3.42
N LYS A 58 7.49 8.98 4.64
CA LYS A 58 8.51 8.30 5.47
C LYS A 58 9.02 7.02 4.84
N TRP A 59 8.31 6.44 3.87
CA TRP A 59 8.75 5.24 3.14
C TRP A 59 10.06 5.44 2.36
N GLU A 60 10.45 6.68 2.04
CA GLU A 60 11.77 6.99 1.43
C GLU A 60 12.93 6.44 2.25
N ARG A 61 12.79 6.31 3.57
CA ARG A 61 13.85 5.79 4.44
C ARG A 61 14.16 4.30 4.21
N TYR A 62 13.28 3.56 3.54
CA TYR A 62 13.38 2.10 3.41
C TYR A 62 13.90 1.66 2.04
N THR A 63 14.32 2.59 1.19
CA THR A 63 15.03 2.30 -0.06
C THR A 63 16.30 3.14 -0.18
N SER A 64 17.37 2.56 -0.75
CA SER A 64 18.57 3.30 -1.18
C SER A 64 18.47 3.80 -2.63
N LYS A 65 17.35 3.52 -3.31
CA LYS A 65 17.05 3.94 -4.68
C LYS A 65 15.93 4.99 -4.67
N THR A 66 15.28 5.15 -5.81
CA THR A 66 14.27 6.19 -6.03
C THR A 66 12.93 5.82 -5.40
N CYS A 67 12.29 6.78 -4.72
CA CYS A 67 10.86 6.73 -4.44
C CYS A 67 10.09 7.57 -5.47
N THR A 68 8.93 7.08 -5.87
CA THR A 68 7.95 7.83 -6.67
C THR A 68 6.60 7.74 -5.98
N PHE A 69 5.98 8.88 -5.71
CA PHE A 69 4.69 8.98 -5.03
C PHE A 69 3.61 9.42 -6.01
N HIS A 70 2.46 8.77 -5.95
CA HIS A 70 1.26 9.16 -6.68
C HIS A 70 0.07 9.18 -5.73
N SER A 71 -0.52 10.35 -5.57
CA SER A 71 -1.74 10.52 -4.80
C SER A 71 -2.94 10.46 -5.73
N PHE A 72 -4.00 9.81 -5.26
CA PHE A 72 -5.28 9.70 -5.95
C PHE A 72 -6.36 10.36 -5.11
N GLU A 73 -7.30 11.02 -5.79
CA GLU A 73 -8.55 11.42 -5.14
C GLU A 73 -9.24 10.16 -4.58
N GLY A 74 -9.69 10.23 -3.34
CA GLY A 74 -10.32 9.10 -2.65
C GLY A 74 -9.81 8.87 -1.23
N ASN A 75 -10.55 8.03 -0.50
CA ASN A 75 -10.29 7.67 0.88
C ASN A 75 -9.33 6.45 0.99
N HIS A 76 -9.35 5.75 2.12
CA HIS A 76 -8.56 4.54 2.34
C HIS A 76 -8.69 3.46 1.25
N PHE A 77 -9.87 3.39 0.61
CA PHE A 77 -10.17 2.46 -0.46
C PHE A 77 -10.03 3.06 -1.86
N PHE A 78 -9.25 4.15 -2.02
CA PHE A 78 -8.96 4.82 -3.30
C PHE A 78 -8.56 3.84 -4.42
N LEU A 79 -7.92 2.72 -4.05
CA LEU A 79 -7.55 1.65 -4.96
C LEU A 79 -8.73 1.18 -5.82
N ASN A 80 -9.93 1.04 -5.24
CA ASN A 80 -11.10 0.47 -5.92
C ASN A 80 -11.59 1.33 -7.09
N GLU A 81 -11.45 2.65 -6.98
CA GLU A 81 -11.89 3.61 -8.00
C GLU A 81 -10.80 3.85 -9.05
N ASN A 82 -9.54 3.58 -8.70
CA ASN A 82 -8.36 3.94 -9.51
C ASN A 82 -7.57 2.72 -10.05
N ILE A 83 -8.14 1.51 -10.02
CA ILE A 83 -7.45 0.25 -10.37
C ILE A 83 -6.73 0.34 -11.72
N GLU A 84 -7.40 0.83 -12.77
CA GLU A 84 -6.83 0.89 -14.12
C GLU A 84 -5.63 1.84 -14.18
N GLU A 85 -5.73 3.00 -13.55
CA GLU A 85 -4.65 3.99 -13.55
C GLU A 85 -3.44 3.50 -12.76
N ILE A 86 -3.67 2.84 -11.62
CA ILE A 86 -2.62 2.23 -10.81
C ILE A 86 -1.93 1.11 -11.59
N ALA A 87 -2.68 0.21 -12.21
CA ALA A 87 -2.14 -0.87 -13.03
C ALA A 87 -1.28 -0.33 -14.18
N ASN A 88 -1.76 0.73 -14.84
CA ASN A 88 -1.00 1.41 -15.91
C ASN A 88 0.28 2.06 -15.38
N SER A 89 0.26 2.64 -14.18
CA SER A 89 1.44 3.22 -13.53
C SER A 89 2.50 2.17 -13.22
N ILE A 90 2.08 1.01 -12.69
CA ILE A 90 2.96 -0.13 -12.45
C ILE A 90 3.57 -0.62 -13.77
N LYS A 91 2.75 -0.80 -14.81
CA LYS A 91 3.20 -1.24 -16.14
C LYS A 91 4.26 -0.30 -16.72
N ARG A 92 4.02 1.01 -16.72
CA ARG A 92 4.97 2.02 -17.22
C ARG A 92 6.30 1.95 -16.47
N LYS A 93 6.27 1.82 -15.14
CA LYS A 93 7.49 1.73 -14.32
C LYS A 93 8.31 0.48 -14.69
N LEU A 94 7.65 -0.67 -14.84
CA LEU A 94 8.31 -1.92 -15.23
C LEU A 94 8.90 -1.86 -16.65
N ASP A 95 8.17 -1.28 -17.61
CA ASP A 95 8.65 -1.16 -18.99
C ASP A 95 9.85 -0.21 -19.09
N SER A 96 9.84 0.92 -18.36
CA SER A 96 10.97 1.85 -18.32
C SER A 96 12.27 1.19 -17.81
N LYS A 97 12.16 0.29 -16.83
CA LYS A 97 13.30 -0.44 -16.24
C LYS A 97 13.84 -1.53 -17.17
N ARG A 98 12.99 -2.13 -18.00
CA ARG A 98 13.42 -3.08 -19.04
C ARG A 98 14.26 -2.40 -20.11
N LEU A 99 13.83 -1.20 -20.53
CA LEU A 99 14.56 -0.41 -21.53
C LEU A 99 15.92 0.08 -21.00
N SER A 100 16.00 0.46 -19.72
CA SER A 100 17.28 0.89 -19.11
C SER A 100 18.30 -0.23 -18.93
N ASN A 101 17.85 -1.49 -18.81
CA ASN A 101 18.72 -2.65 -18.60
C ASN A 101 19.14 -3.36 -19.91
N SER A 102 18.75 -2.83 -21.08
CA SER A 102 19.01 -3.43 -22.39
C SER A 102 20.21 -2.82 -23.14
N PHE A 103 21.08 -2.09 -22.44
CA PHE A 103 22.34 -1.51 -22.91
C PHE A 103 23.47 -1.81 -21.92
#